data_AF-A0A1R3UVZ3-F1
#
_entry.id   AF-A0A1R3UVZ3-F1
#
_cell.length_a   1.000
_cell.length_b   1.000
_cell.length_c   1.000
_cell.angle_alpha   90.00
_cell.angle_beta   90.00
_cell.angle_gamma   90.00
#
_symmetry.space_group_name_H-M   'P 1'
#
loop_
_entity.id
_entity.type
_entity.pdbx_description
1 polymer ?
#
loop_
_entity_poly.entity_id
_entity_poly.type
_entity_poly.pdbx_seq_one_letter_code
_entity_poly.pdbx_strand_id
1 'polypeptide(L)'
;MDNPIRSPVPAHTGIMLSTSAHTLLCSLFRDLSGDRHILNLSFRHAMSTALDRRGDHFEVEHPVVIERLHMALTGHTPAALILRTFTDRVHETLPDGTIVPVKSVRGWRVGHRTLIPLDEAQMFDAHCTDAASGEPVPPEPGVEYVDAPYVDLSDLEGV
;
A
#
# COMPACT_ATOMS: atom_id res chain seq x y z
N MET A 1 -37.43 -23.90 26.65
CA MET A 1 -37.56 -22.62 25.93
C MET A 1 -36.26 -22.47 25.15
N ASP A 2 -36.27 -23.04 23.94
CA ASP A 2 -35.16 -23.09 23.00
C ASP A 2 -34.74 -21.69 22.55
N ASN A 3 -33.44 -21.42 22.53
CA ASN A 3 -32.86 -20.23 21.89
C ASN A 3 -32.22 -20.68 20.56
N PRO A 4 -32.61 -20.12 19.40
CA PRO A 4 -32.24 -20.68 18.12
C PRO A 4 -30.77 -20.44 17.79
N ILE A 5 -30.22 -21.43 17.10
CA ILE A 5 -28.90 -21.50 16.50
C ILE A 5 -28.58 -20.20 15.77
N ARG A 6 -27.59 -19.47 16.26
CA ARG A 6 -26.96 -18.35 15.57
C ARG A 6 -26.32 -18.91 14.31
N SER A 7 -26.94 -18.67 13.15
CA SER A 7 -26.39 -19.06 11.85
C SER A 7 -24.96 -18.51 11.72
N PRO A 8 -23.99 -19.29 11.24
CA PRO A 8 -22.68 -18.75 10.92
C PRO A 8 -22.87 -17.72 9.80
N VAL A 9 -22.40 -16.49 10.06
CA VAL A 9 -22.19 -15.50 9.01
C VAL A 9 -21.33 -16.17 7.95
N PRO A 10 -21.70 -16.14 6.65
CA PRO A 10 -20.86 -16.72 5.61
C PRO A 10 -19.50 -16.04 5.70
N ALA A 11 -18.44 -16.83 5.88
CA ALA A 11 -17.09 -16.37 5.67
C ALA A 11 -17.09 -15.73 4.28
N HIS A 12 -16.76 -14.43 4.21
CA HIS A 12 -16.47 -13.80 2.93
C HIS A 12 -15.48 -14.72 2.23
N THR A 13 -15.89 -15.32 1.11
CA THR A 13 -14.98 -16.05 0.23
C THR A 13 -14.04 -15.00 -0.36
N GLY A 14 -13.08 -14.56 0.46
CA GLY A 14 -12.01 -13.67 0.05
C GLY A 14 -11.27 -14.40 -1.05
N ILE A 15 -11.10 -13.73 -2.18
CA ILE A 15 -10.21 -14.22 -3.23
C ILE A 15 -8.84 -14.36 -2.57
N MET A 16 -8.37 -15.60 -2.41
CA MET A 16 -7.07 -15.88 -1.83
C MET A 16 -5.99 -15.28 -2.75
N LEU A 17 -4.99 -14.62 -2.17
CA LEU A 17 -3.83 -14.13 -2.92
C LEU A 17 -3.15 -15.28 -3.66
N SER A 18 -2.72 -15.05 -4.89
CA SER A 18 -1.83 -15.96 -5.60
C SER A 18 -0.47 -16.06 -4.91
N THR A 19 0.27 -17.13 -5.18
CA THR A 19 1.65 -17.30 -4.68
C THR A 19 2.56 -16.15 -5.13
N SER A 20 2.41 -15.69 -6.38
CA SER A 20 3.18 -14.55 -6.91
C SER A 20 2.83 -13.26 -6.19
N ALA A 21 1.53 -12.98 -5.97
CA ALA A 21 1.10 -11.80 -5.22
C ALA A 21 1.59 -11.83 -3.77
N HIS A 22 1.57 -12.99 -3.12
CA HIS A 22 2.13 -13.15 -1.76
C HIS A 22 3.64 -12.91 -1.74
N THR A 23 4.39 -13.48 -2.68
CA THR A 23 5.86 -13.32 -2.78
C THR A 23 6.24 -11.87 -3.05
N LEU A 24 5.45 -11.17 -3.87
CA LEU A 24 5.59 -9.74 -4.11
C LEU A 24 5.42 -8.93 -2.82
N LEU A 25 4.44 -9.26 -1.98
CA LEU A 25 4.26 -8.61 -0.67
C LEU A 25 5.44 -8.89 0.26
N CYS A 26 5.88 -10.15 0.38
CA CYS A 26 7.07 -10.49 1.17
C CYS A 26 8.30 -9.68 0.74
N SER A 27 8.48 -9.47 -0.57
CA SER A 27 9.57 -8.69 -1.14
C SER A 27 9.42 -7.20 -0.81
N LEU A 28 8.24 -6.63 -1.08
CA LEU A 28 7.95 -5.21 -0.86
C LEU A 28 8.10 -4.79 0.61
N PHE A 29 7.70 -5.65 1.54
CA PHE A 29 7.67 -5.35 2.97
C PHE A 29 8.91 -5.83 3.75
N ARG A 30 9.89 -6.45 3.08
CA ARG A 30 11.09 -7.04 3.71
C ARG A 30 11.82 -6.06 4.64
N ASP A 31 12.06 -4.85 4.14
CA ASP A 31 12.82 -3.81 4.84
C ASP A 31 11.92 -2.68 5.37
N LEU A 32 10.61 -2.90 5.41
CA LEU A 32 9.64 -1.91 5.88
C LEU A 32 9.17 -2.19 7.31
N SER A 33 9.22 -1.16 8.13
CA SER A 33 8.63 -1.16 9.47
C SER A 33 7.13 -0.91 9.43
N GLY A 34 6.42 -1.32 10.49
CA GLY A 34 4.98 -1.10 10.63
C GLY A 34 4.17 -2.34 10.24
N ASP A 35 2.96 -2.39 10.80
CA ASP A 35 2.02 -3.49 10.59
C ASP A 35 0.82 -3.07 9.74
N ARG A 36 0.45 -1.79 9.74
CA ARG A 36 -0.73 -1.30 9.02
C ARG A 36 -0.34 -0.40 7.88
N HIS A 37 -0.89 -0.70 6.71
CA HIS A 37 -0.55 -0.02 5.47
C HIS A 37 -1.77 0.24 4.60
N ILE A 38 -1.67 1.28 3.77
CA ILE A 38 -2.56 1.50 2.63
C ILE A 38 -1.69 1.53 1.38
N LEU A 39 -2.01 0.68 0.42
CA LEU A 39 -1.35 0.61 -0.87
C LEU A 39 -2.27 1.24 -1.92
N ASN A 40 -1.78 2.26 -2.61
CA ASN A 40 -2.44 2.87 -3.75
C ASN A 40 -1.68 2.51 -5.04
N LEU A 41 -2.40 1.93 -6.00
CA LEU A 41 -1.88 1.56 -7.30
C LEU A 41 -2.54 2.43 -8.36
N SER A 42 -1.75 3.21 -9.08
CA SER A 42 -2.18 3.89 -10.29
C SER A 42 -1.84 3.02 -11.49
N PHE A 43 -2.80 2.23 -11.99
CA PHE A 43 -2.62 1.32 -13.12
C PHE A 43 -3.87 1.27 -14.00
N ARG A 44 -3.86 2.03 -15.10
CA ARG A 44 -5.03 2.37 -15.95
C ARG A 44 -6.12 3.18 -15.21
N HIS A 45 -6.45 2.78 -13.99
CA HIS A 45 -7.28 3.48 -13.02
C HIS A 45 -6.62 3.37 -11.64
N ALA A 46 -6.92 4.32 -10.75
CA ALA A 46 -6.45 4.27 -9.38
C ALA A 46 -7.19 3.19 -8.58
N MET A 47 -6.45 2.42 -7.79
CA MET A 47 -6.96 1.38 -6.91
C MET A 47 -6.31 1.50 -5.54
N SER A 48 -7.00 1.07 -4.48
CA SER A 48 -6.45 1.12 -3.12
C SER A 48 -6.83 -0.14 -2.35
N THR A 49 -5.94 -0.60 -1.48
CA THR A 49 -6.24 -1.64 -0.48
C THR A 49 -5.58 -1.31 0.84
N ALA A 50 -6.30 -1.54 1.94
CA ALA A 50 -5.66 -1.69 3.24
C ALA A 50 -4.95 -3.05 3.33
N LEU A 51 -3.88 -3.09 4.11
CA LEU A 51 -3.09 -4.28 4.39
C LEU A 51 -2.60 -4.24 5.84
N ASP A 52 -2.92 -5.29 6.59
CA ASP A 52 -2.36 -5.54 7.92
C ASP A 52 -1.37 -6.72 7.84
N ARG A 53 -0.14 -6.50 8.30
CA ARG A 53 0.97 -7.45 8.29
C ARG A 53 1.15 -8.06 9.68
N ARG A 54 1.30 -9.37 9.73
CA ARG A 54 1.64 -10.14 10.94
C ARG A 54 2.76 -11.13 10.61
N GLY A 55 4.00 -10.68 10.79
CA GLY A 55 5.17 -11.43 10.31
C GLY A 55 5.19 -11.48 8.78
N ASP A 56 5.13 -12.70 8.22
CA ASP A 56 5.07 -12.95 6.77
C ASP A 56 3.64 -13.12 6.25
N HIS A 57 2.63 -13.03 7.12
CA HIS A 57 1.23 -13.10 6.72
C HIS A 57 0.63 -11.71 6.48
N PHE A 58 -0.23 -11.63 5.48
CA PHE A 58 -0.88 -10.39 5.05
C PHE A 58 -2.39 -10.58 5.00
N GLU A 59 -3.11 -9.79 5.79
CA GLU A 59 -4.53 -9.58 5.63
C GLU A 59 -4.74 -8.41 4.67
N VAL A 60 -5.36 -8.68 3.52
CA VAL A 60 -5.51 -7.70 2.44
C VAL A 60 -6.99 -7.50 2.15
N GLU A 61 -7.44 -6.26 2.30
CA GLU A 61 -8.85 -5.89 2.11
C GLU A 61 -9.33 -6.21 0.67
N HIS A 62 -8.52 -5.84 -0.33
CA HIS A 62 -8.79 -6.06 -1.74
C HIS A 62 -7.61 -6.76 -2.44
N PRO A 63 -7.54 -8.11 -2.39
CA PRO A 63 -6.43 -8.89 -2.97
C PRO A 63 -6.18 -8.61 -4.46
N VAL A 64 -7.22 -8.25 -5.20
CA VAL A 64 -7.14 -7.87 -6.63
C VAL A 64 -6.16 -6.72 -6.89
N VAL A 65 -5.94 -5.81 -5.92
CA VAL A 65 -4.99 -4.70 -6.09
C VAL A 65 -3.56 -5.23 -6.19
N ILE A 66 -3.22 -6.25 -5.40
CA ILE A 66 -1.89 -6.87 -5.40
C ILE A 66 -1.67 -7.69 -6.68
N GLU A 67 -2.71 -8.42 -7.11
CA GLU A 67 -2.68 -9.12 -8.41
C GLU A 67 -2.47 -8.14 -9.57
N ARG A 68 -3.10 -6.96 -9.51
CA ARG A 68 -2.93 -5.91 -10.53
C ARG A 68 -1.54 -5.27 -10.49
N LEU A 69 -0.94 -5.13 -9.31
CA LEU A 69 0.46 -4.69 -9.19
C LEU A 69 1.40 -5.72 -9.82
N HIS A 70 1.19 -7.01 -9.57
CA HIS A 70 1.94 -8.08 -10.23
C HIS A 70 1.78 -8.06 -11.76
N MET A 71 0.55 -7.86 -12.26
CA MET A 71 0.31 -7.66 -13.70
C MET A 71 1.02 -6.42 -14.26
N ALA A 72 1.12 -5.33 -13.49
CA ALA A 72 1.82 -4.13 -13.91
C ALA A 72 3.33 -4.36 -14.04
N LEU A 73 3.94 -5.12 -13.11
CA LEU A 73 5.36 -5.50 -13.14
C LEU A 73 5.73 -6.38 -14.34
N THR A 74 4.83 -7.29 -14.72
CA THR A 74 5.03 -8.20 -15.86
C THR A 74 4.68 -7.56 -17.20
N GLY A 75 3.93 -6.46 -17.18
CA GLY A 75 3.52 -5.71 -18.36
C GLY A 75 4.51 -4.62 -18.79
N HIS A 76 4.08 -3.82 -19.78
CA HIS A 76 4.75 -2.60 -20.25
C HIS A 76 3.92 -1.34 -20.03
N THR A 77 2.75 -1.47 -19.40
CA THR A 77 1.88 -0.31 -19.12
C THR A 77 2.44 0.44 -17.91
N PRO A 78 2.66 1.76 -18.00
CA PRO A 78 3.12 2.54 -16.86
C PRO A 78 2.20 2.39 -15.66
N ALA A 79 2.80 2.20 -14.49
CA ALA A 79 2.10 2.26 -13.22
C ALA A 79 2.93 2.96 -12.15
N ALA A 80 2.25 3.42 -11.10
CA ALA A 80 2.89 3.95 -9.91
C ALA A 80 2.29 3.29 -8.68
N LEU A 81 3.15 3.05 -7.69
CA LEU A 81 2.81 2.44 -6.42
C LEU A 81 3.10 3.46 -5.32
N ILE A 82 2.11 3.78 -4.49
CA ILE A 82 2.26 4.60 -3.29
C ILE A 82 1.91 3.75 -2.09
N LEU A 83 2.78 3.73 -1.09
CA LEU A 83 2.57 3.02 0.16
C LEU A 83 2.54 4.00 1.31
N ARG A 84 1.41 4.01 2.03
CA ARG A 84 1.26 4.72 3.29
C ARG A 84 1.40 3.73 4.44
N THR A 85 2.26 4.02 5.40
CA THR A 85 2.49 3.17 6.57
C THR A 85 2.13 3.93 7.83
N PHE A 86 1.26 3.36 8.64
CA PHE A 86 0.88 3.94 9.92
C PHE A 86 2.00 3.67 10.94
N THR A 87 2.46 4.73 11.60
CA THR A 87 3.47 4.65 12.66
C THR A 87 2.81 4.62 14.04
N ASP A 88 3.61 4.39 15.08
CA ASP A 88 3.22 4.50 16.48
C ASP A 88 3.20 5.95 16.99
N ARG A 89 3.77 6.89 16.23
CA ARG A 89 3.81 8.31 16.58
C ARG A 89 2.43 8.94 16.41
N VAL A 90 2.03 9.75 17.39
CA VAL A 90 0.77 10.49 17.37
C VAL A 90 0.98 11.82 16.68
N HIS A 91 0.19 12.10 15.63
CA HIS A 91 0.10 13.43 15.03
C HIS A 91 -0.87 14.31 15.83
N GLU A 92 -2.05 13.77 16.11
CA GLU A 92 -3.13 14.50 16.78
C GLU A 92 -3.98 13.54 17.61
N THR A 93 -4.58 14.05 18.67
CA THR A 93 -5.68 13.38 19.39
C THR A 93 -6.93 14.23 19.21
N LEU A 94 -7.95 13.68 18.56
CA LEU A 94 -9.22 14.37 18.33
C LEU A 94 -9.99 14.54 19.65
N PRO A 95 -10.97 15.48 19.72
CA PRO A 95 -11.73 15.73 20.95
C PRO A 95 -12.48 14.52 21.53
N ASP A 96 -12.81 13.52 20.70
CA ASP A 96 -13.45 12.27 21.11
C ASP A 96 -12.47 11.20 21.62
N GLY A 97 -11.17 11.53 21.70
CA GLY A 97 -10.11 10.62 22.11
C GLY A 97 -9.51 9.78 20.97
N THR A 98 -9.97 9.97 19.72
CA THR A 98 -9.40 9.26 18.58
C THR A 98 -7.95 9.69 18.33
N ILE A 99 -7.03 8.72 18.32
CA ILE A 99 -5.63 8.93 17.98
C ILE A 99 -5.48 8.94 16.46
N VAL A 100 -4.94 10.03 15.92
CA VAL A 100 -4.51 10.14 14.52
C VAL A 100 -3.01 9.92 14.48
N PRO A 101 -2.53 8.78 13.94
CA PRO A 101 -1.11 8.51 13.85
C PRO A 101 -0.45 9.26 12.70
N VAL A 102 0.86 9.50 12.83
CA VAL A 102 1.72 9.91 11.73
C VAL A 102 1.82 8.76 10.71
N LYS A 103 1.84 9.11 9.42
CA LYS A 103 2.00 8.16 8.32
C LYS A 103 3.28 8.46 7.54
N SER A 104 4.12 7.45 7.33
CA SER A 104 5.20 7.56 6.34
C SER A 104 4.69 7.19 4.95
N VAL A 105 5.06 7.97 3.94
CA VAL A 105 4.60 7.80 2.56
C VAL A 105 5.80 7.59 1.65
N ARG A 106 5.82 6.44 0.98
CA ARG A 106 6.86 6.00 0.03
C ARG A 106 6.22 5.76 -1.33
N GLY A 107 7.01 5.89 -2.38
CA GLY A 107 6.51 5.62 -3.73
C GLY A 107 7.54 4.99 -4.65
N TRP A 108 7.03 4.26 -5.63
CA TRP A 108 7.81 3.67 -6.70
C TRP A 108 7.13 3.93 -8.04
N ARG A 109 7.94 4.18 -9.07
CA ARG A 109 7.50 3.95 -10.46
C ARG A 109 7.61 2.46 -10.75
N VAL A 110 6.57 1.90 -11.33
CA VAL A 110 6.56 0.49 -11.74
C VAL A 110 7.14 0.42 -13.15
N GLY A 111 8.34 -0.14 -13.26
CA GLY A 111 8.98 -0.48 -14.52
C GLY A 111 8.71 -1.93 -14.92
N HIS A 112 9.17 -2.31 -16.11
CA HIS A 112 9.15 -3.73 -16.48
C HIS A 112 10.08 -4.49 -15.54
N ARG A 113 9.50 -5.39 -14.76
CA ARG A 113 10.19 -6.28 -13.83
C ARG A 113 10.92 -5.58 -12.66
N THR A 114 10.60 -4.32 -12.38
CA THR A 114 11.30 -3.55 -11.33
C THR A 114 10.40 -2.51 -10.68
N LEU A 115 10.64 -2.23 -9.40
CA LEU A 115 10.12 -1.05 -8.71
C LEU A 115 11.24 -0.02 -8.58
N ILE A 116 11.10 1.10 -9.28
CA ILE A 116 12.09 2.18 -9.26
C ILE A 116 11.72 3.11 -8.09
N PRO A 117 12.54 3.18 -7.02
CA PRO A 117 12.22 3.98 -5.84
C PRO A 117 12.18 5.47 -6.18
N LEU A 118 11.26 6.17 -5.52
CA LEU A 118 11.22 7.63 -5.49
C LEU A 118 11.89 8.12 -4.21
N ASP A 119 12.66 9.19 -4.33
CA ASP A 119 13.24 9.89 -3.19
C ASP A 119 12.23 10.80 -2.48
N GLU A 120 12.58 11.29 -1.30
CA GLU A 120 11.77 12.22 -0.51
C GLU A 120 11.30 13.44 -1.32
N ALA A 121 12.18 14.03 -2.13
CA ALA A 121 11.87 15.24 -2.89
C ALA A 121 10.85 14.96 -4.00
N GLN A 122 11.01 13.83 -4.71
CA GLN A 122 10.05 13.36 -5.71
C GLN A 122 8.70 13.02 -5.08
N MET A 123 8.69 12.44 -3.88
CA MET A 123 7.47 12.14 -3.14
C MET A 123 6.77 13.40 -2.66
N PHE A 124 7.53 14.37 -2.15
CA PHE A 124 7.01 15.68 -1.75
C PHE A 124 6.39 16.39 -2.94
N ASP A 125 7.11 16.53 -4.05
CA ASP A 125 6.63 17.19 -5.27
C ASP A 125 5.37 16.52 -5.82
N ALA A 126 5.34 15.19 -5.89
CA ALA A 126 4.18 14.45 -6.39
C ALA A 126 2.90 14.65 -5.57
N HIS A 127 3.02 14.98 -4.27
CA HIS A 127 1.89 15.21 -3.38
C HIS A 127 1.59 16.69 -3.10
N CYS A 128 2.57 17.56 -3.29
CA CYS A 128 2.48 18.99 -3.01
C CYS A 128 2.38 19.84 -4.29
N THR A 129 2.06 19.21 -5.43
CA THR A 129 1.79 19.88 -6.70
C THR A 129 0.45 19.41 -7.24
N ASP A 130 -0.47 20.34 -7.52
CA ASP A 130 -1.75 20.02 -8.15
C ASP A 130 -1.51 19.51 -9.57
N ALA A 131 -2.01 18.31 -9.86
CA ALA A 131 -1.71 17.62 -11.12
C ALA A 131 -2.33 18.30 -12.35
N ALA A 132 -3.37 19.13 -12.19
CA ALA A 132 -4.05 19.79 -13.31
C ALA A 132 -3.42 21.14 -13.66
N SER A 133 -3.07 21.93 -12.65
CA SER A 133 -2.56 23.29 -12.79
C SER A 133 -1.04 23.39 -12.65
N GLY A 134 -0.40 22.44 -11.97
CA GLY A 134 1.00 22.53 -11.56
C GLY A 134 1.24 23.48 -10.39
N GLU A 135 0.20 24.01 -9.76
CA GLU A 135 0.34 24.91 -8.62
C GLU A 135 0.73 24.16 -7.34
N PRO A 136 1.56 24.76 -6.46
CA PRO A 136 1.87 24.17 -5.17
C PRO A 136 0.61 24.01 -4.30
N VAL A 137 0.47 22.84 -3.69
CA VAL A 137 -0.53 22.56 -2.65
C VAL A 137 0.18 22.24 -1.32
N PRO A 138 -0.40 22.62 -0.16
CA PRO A 138 0.21 22.30 1.13
C PRO A 138 0.33 20.78 1.36
N PRO A 139 1.38 20.33 2.08
CA PRO A 139 1.51 18.92 2.44
C PRO A 139 0.37 18.46 3.35
N GLU A 140 0.03 17.16 3.28
CA GLU A 140 -0.99 16.56 4.15
C GLU A 140 -0.52 16.56 5.62
N PRO A 141 -1.33 17.06 6.57
CA PRO A 141 -0.98 17.01 7.99
C PRO A 141 -0.77 15.57 8.48
N GLY A 142 0.26 15.37 9.30
CA GLY A 142 0.59 14.04 9.84
C GLY A 142 1.19 13.07 8.83
N VAL A 143 1.59 13.54 7.65
CA VAL A 143 2.31 12.74 6.66
C VAL A 143 3.79 13.11 6.62
N GLU A 144 4.63 12.09 6.58
CA GLU A 144 6.07 12.19 6.34
C GLU A 144 6.38 11.54 5.00
N TYR A 145 6.85 12.34 4.02
CA TYR A 145 7.40 11.81 2.77
C TYR A 145 8.80 11.30 3.05
N VAL A 146 9.12 10.09 2.58
CA VAL A 146 10.40 9.45 2.87
C VAL A 146 10.88 8.66 1.66
N ASP A 147 12.19 8.47 1.57
CA ASP A 147 12.80 7.64 0.53
C ASP A 147 12.18 6.23 0.51
N ALA A 148 11.84 5.79 -0.69
CA ALA A 148 11.46 4.41 -0.91
C ALA A 148 12.71 3.51 -0.96
N PRO A 149 12.75 2.38 -0.24
CA PRO A 149 13.86 1.45 -0.37
C PRO A 149 13.84 0.77 -1.74
N TYR A 150 15.01 0.26 -2.14
CA TYR A 150 15.08 -0.72 -3.22
C TYR A 150 14.32 -1.99 -2.81
N VAL A 151 13.58 -2.57 -3.75
CA VAL A 151 12.85 -3.82 -3.55
C VAL A 151 13.47 -4.89 -4.43
N ASP A 152 14.04 -5.91 -3.79
CA ASP A 152 14.53 -7.08 -4.50
C ASP A 152 13.36 -7.99 -4.90
N LEU A 153 13.12 -8.11 -6.20
CA LEU A 153 12.05 -8.93 -6.77
C LEU A 153 12.57 -10.25 -7.35
N SER A 154 13.82 -10.64 -7.06
CA SER A 154 14.44 -11.85 -7.64
C SER A 154 13.70 -13.15 -7.28
N ASP A 155 12.97 -13.17 -6.17
CA ASP A 155 12.17 -14.31 -5.72
C ASP A 155 10.83 -14.45 -6.46
N LEU A 156 10.44 -13.45 -7.26
CA LEU A 156 9.14 -13.37 -7.91
C LEU A 156 9.16 -14.02 -9.30
N GLU A 157 8.52 -15.18 -9.45
CA GLU A 157 8.43 -15.87 -10.74
C GLU A 157 7.75 -14.99 -11.80
N GLY A 158 8.34 -14.91 -13.01
CA GLY A 158 7.81 -14.13 -14.13
C GLY A 158 8.16 -12.63 -14.08
N VAL A 159 8.79 -12.18 -13.00
CA VAL A 159 9.44 -10.86 -12.83
C VAL A 159 10.95 -11.05 -12.82
#